data_AF-A0A834JG31-F1
#
_entry.id   AF-A0A834JG31-F1
#
_cell.length_a   1.000
_cell.length_b   1.000
_cell.length_c   1.000
_cell.angle_alpha   90.00
_cell.angle_beta   90.00
_cell.angle_gamma   90.00
#
_symmetry.space_group_name_H-M   'P 1'
#
loop_
_entity.id
_entity.type
_entity.pdbx_description
1 polymer ?
#
loop_
_entity_poly.entity_id
_entity_poly.type
_entity_poly.pdbx_seq_one_letter_code
_entity_poly.pdbx_strand_id
1 'polypeptide(L)'
;MKKSMLSSNIVAFSCFIIFEYLIRSVTLESSISKIDEKFGQKVKSSPLHMVLLTQKDYIQFLRWELPVPNIEEFTFCLWLRSDNFTHPHSIFSYSKNETDRLIRAWISAKGRRVHLEIGGIKVFEETIIFQENRWYHICQSWENRLGRFALWLNGRVRTQGYSEKTENHVVPKGGDIVLGQEYTDFDKGLEEGIEGSVFGFNLLLKSAFDDESPIISIDHTSLIQTFGSSYGIRFLPRIIFKTWKDYNEEEDSRLLTPDYTKRISRVVNTANRSLPLGLQLVKLSYVRCELGKGSPHIGGSLMLISWSRTPVRIFGGAILKNARIDCGNF
;
A
#
# COMPACT_ATOMS: atom_id res chain seq x y z
N MET A 1 -5.27 -79.83 15.25
CA MET A 1 -6.11 -78.72 15.75
C MET A 1 -5.20 -77.50 15.95
N LYS A 2 -4.88 -76.74 14.90
CA LYS A 2 -5.54 -75.51 14.44
C LYS A 2 -5.79 -74.45 15.54
N LYS A 3 -4.97 -73.40 15.48
CA LYS A 3 -5.30 -71.96 15.60
C LYS A 3 -6.19 -71.55 16.80
N SER A 4 -5.60 -71.05 17.89
CA SER A 4 -6.23 -69.97 18.70
C SER A 4 -5.33 -69.41 19.83
N MET A 5 -4.05 -69.11 19.62
CA MET A 5 -3.27 -68.47 20.71
C MET A 5 -2.31 -67.35 20.30
N LEU A 6 -2.33 -66.92 19.04
CA LEU A 6 -1.50 -65.80 18.57
C LEU A 6 -2.30 -64.53 18.20
N SER A 7 -3.63 -64.57 18.22
CA SER A 7 -4.46 -63.39 17.89
C SER A 7 -4.85 -62.54 19.10
N SER A 8 -4.73 -63.04 20.33
CA SER A 8 -5.18 -62.30 21.51
C SER A 8 -4.13 -61.29 22.03
N ASN A 9 -2.83 -61.61 21.91
CA ASN A 9 -1.75 -60.73 22.37
C ASN A 9 -1.46 -59.56 21.41
N ILE A 10 -1.69 -59.72 20.10
CA ILE A 10 -1.45 -58.66 19.11
C ILE A 10 -2.56 -57.59 19.19
N VAL A 11 -3.81 -58.01 19.38
CA VAL A 11 -4.94 -57.08 19.56
C VAL A 11 -4.80 -56.27 20.85
N ALA A 12 -4.34 -56.90 21.94
CA ALA A 12 -4.06 -56.20 23.19
C ALA A 12 -2.92 -55.17 23.05
N PHE A 13 -1.82 -55.53 22.38
CA PHE A 13 -0.70 -54.60 22.15
C PHE A 13 -1.09 -53.42 21.24
N SER A 14 -1.88 -53.65 20.19
CA SER A 14 -2.36 -52.56 19.33
C SER A 14 -3.32 -51.62 20.07
N CYS A 15 -4.14 -52.13 20.98
CA CYS A 15 -5.07 -51.32 21.76
C CYS A 15 -4.32 -50.41 22.76
N PHE A 16 -3.26 -50.92 23.40
CA PHE A 16 -2.43 -50.13 24.32
C PHE A 16 -1.67 -48.99 23.61
N ILE A 17 -1.13 -49.23 22.41
CA ILE A 17 -0.46 -48.18 21.62
C ILE A 17 -1.46 -47.11 21.17
N ILE A 18 -2.67 -47.50 20.74
CA ILE A 18 -3.72 -46.55 20.35
C ILE A 18 -4.19 -45.75 21.58
N PHE A 19 -4.30 -46.38 22.76
CA PHE A 19 -4.72 -45.72 24.00
C PHE A 19 -3.65 -44.73 24.52
N GLU A 20 -2.37 -45.10 24.52
CA GLU A 20 -1.25 -44.19 24.81
C GLU A 20 -1.20 -43.01 23.85
N TYR A 21 -1.44 -43.25 22.55
CA TYR A 21 -1.48 -42.19 21.54
C TYR A 21 -2.67 -41.26 21.74
N LEU A 22 -3.86 -41.80 22.07
CA LEU A 22 -5.04 -41.00 22.40
C LEU A 22 -4.85 -40.16 23.67
N ILE A 23 -4.23 -40.72 24.71
CA ILE A 23 -3.93 -39.97 25.94
C ILE A 23 -2.92 -38.85 25.64
N ARG A 24 -1.89 -39.13 24.84
CA ARG A 24 -0.92 -38.11 24.39
C ARG A 24 -1.58 -37.03 23.52
N SER A 25 -2.52 -37.38 22.64
CA SER A 25 -3.23 -36.40 21.81
C SER A 25 -4.18 -35.53 22.65
N VAL A 26 -4.93 -36.12 23.58
CA VAL A 26 -5.83 -35.39 24.49
C VAL A 26 -5.06 -34.48 25.46
N THR A 27 -3.90 -34.94 25.96
CA THR A 27 -3.04 -34.09 26.81
C THR A 27 -2.38 -32.96 26.01
N LEU A 28 -2.01 -33.20 24.75
CA LEU A 28 -1.49 -32.15 23.85
C LEU A 28 -2.58 -31.11 23.54
N GLU A 29 -3.80 -31.52 23.22
CA GLU A 29 -4.95 -30.61 23.01
C GLU A 29 -5.26 -29.79 24.27
N SER A 30 -5.24 -30.42 25.46
CA SER A 30 -5.44 -29.70 26.73
C SER A 30 -4.31 -28.73 27.09
N SER A 31 -3.11 -28.96 26.54
CA SER A 31 -1.95 -28.08 26.71
C SER A 31 -1.99 -26.94 25.70
N ILE A 32 -2.44 -27.20 24.47
CA ILE A 32 -2.67 -26.19 23.42
C ILE A 32 -3.80 -25.25 23.83
N SER A 33 -4.90 -25.76 24.39
CA SER A 33 -6.00 -24.91 24.87
C SER A 33 -5.57 -24.01 26.03
N LYS A 34 -4.71 -24.49 26.95
CA LYS A 34 -4.11 -23.68 28.01
C LYS A 34 -3.09 -22.65 27.49
N ILE A 35 -2.43 -22.92 26.37
CA ILE A 35 -1.52 -21.96 25.70
C ILE A 35 -2.34 -20.86 25.01
N ASP A 36 -3.46 -21.21 24.35
CA ASP A 36 -4.37 -20.25 23.74
C ASP A 36 -5.04 -19.34 24.78
N GLU A 37 -5.37 -19.86 25.96
CA GLU A 37 -5.94 -19.06 27.06
C GLU A 37 -4.89 -18.12 27.69
N LYS A 38 -3.60 -18.52 27.73
CA LYS A 38 -2.48 -17.66 28.18
C LYS A 38 -2.03 -16.64 27.13
N PHE A 39 -2.17 -16.94 25.83
CA PHE A 39 -1.89 -15.99 24.74
C PHE A 39 -3.09 -15.07 24.42
N GLY A 40 -4.26 -15.36 24.98
CA GLY A 40 -5.45 -14.51 24.97
C GLY A 40 -5.36 -13.25 25.84
N GLN A 41 -4.18 -12.88 26.34
CA GLN A 41 -3.94 -11.50 26.73
C GLN A 41 -3.99 -10.65 25.46
N LYS A 42 -5.19 -10.14 25.17
CA LYS A 42 -5.46 -9.12 24.17
C LYS A 42 -4.53 -7.95 24.48
N VAL A 43 -3.32 -7.98 23.89
CA VAL A 43 -2.38 -6.86 23.95
C VAL A 43 -3.20 -5.69 23.47
N LYS A 44 -3.49 -4.75 24.39
CA LYS A 44 -4.31 -3.58 24.12
C LYS A 44 -3.47 -2.67 23.21
N SER A 45 -3.37 -3.03 21.94
CA SER A 45 -2.64 -2.27 20.93
C SER A 45 -3.31 -0.91 20.87
N SER A 46 -2.53 0.16 20.98
CA SER A 46 -3.07 1.51 20.82
C SER A 46 -3.83 1.60 19.49
N PRO A 47 -4.98 2.29 19.44
CA PRO A 47 -5.78 2.36 18.23
C PRO A 47 -4.99 3.00 17.08
N LEU A 48 -5.29 2.58 15.85
CA LEU A 48 -4.93 3.32 14.65
C LEU A 48 -5.77 4.59 14.62
N HIS A 49 -5.20 5.70 14.11
CA HIS A 49 -5.94 6.95 13.97
C HIS A 49 -6.03 7.34 12.49
N MET A 50 -7.23 7.70 12.05
CA MET A 50 -7.50 8.32 10.76
C MET A 50 -8.02 9.75 10.99
N VAL A 51 -7.95 10.59 9.96
CA VAL A 51 -8.50 11.95 10.01
C VAL A 51 -9.70 12.04 9.07
N LEU A 52 -10.82 12.54 9.60
CA LEU A 52 -12.01 12.87 8.84
C LEU A 52 -12.01 14.36 8.53
N LEU A 53 -12.10 14.67 7.24
CA LEU A 53 -12.20 15.99 6.64
C LEU A 53 -13.63 16.14 6.10
N THR A 54 -14.50 16.86 6.81
CA THR A 54 -15.88 17.13 6.36
C THR A 54 -15.95 18.23 5.32
N GLN A 55 -14.95 19.12 5.25
CA GLN A 55 -14.97 20.35 4.44
C GLN A 55 -16.28 21.16 4.62
N LYS A 56 -16.87 21.09 5.81
CA LYS A 56 -18.05 21.88 6.20
C LYS A 56 -17.60 23.05 7.04
N ASP A 57 -18.15 24.23 6.74
CA ASP A 57 -17.94 25.51 7.41
C ASP A 57 -16.52 26.10 7.27
N TYR A 58 -15.48 25.29 7.42
CA TYR A 58 -14.08 25.71 7.35
C TYR A 58 -13.24 24.79 6.46
N ILE A 59 -12.17 25.37 5.89
CA ILE A 59 -11.14 24.63 5.18
C ILE A 59 -10.43 23.68 6.14
N GLN A 60 -10.40 22.40 5.80
CA GLN A 60 -9.77 21.38 6.62
C GLN A 60 -8.60 20.72 5.90
N PHE A 61 -7.45 20.66 6.58
CA PHE A 61 -6.24 20.04 6.07
C PHE A 61 -5.26 19.68 7.19
N LEU A 62 -4.28 18.88 6.85
CA LEU A 62 -3.14 18.55 7.70
C LEU A 62 -1.91 19.27 7.15
N ARG A 63 -1.12 19.91 8.03
CA ARG A 63 0.18 20.51 7.68
C ARG A 63 1.25 19.98 8.60
N TRP A 64 2.37 19.57 8.02
CA TRP A 64 3.53 19.15 8.79
C TRP A 64 4.54 20.28 8.93
N GLU A 65 5.02 20.50 10.15
CA GLU A 65 6.00 21.52 10.48
C GLU A 65 7.36 20.87 10.66
N LEU A 66 8.10 20.73 9.56
CA LEU A 66 9.44 20.17 9.56
C LEU A 66 10.33 20.83 8.50
N PRO A 67 11.66 20.83 8.66
CA PRO A 67 12.55 21.32 7.63
C PRO A 67 12.53 20.37 6.41
N VAL A 68 11.86 20.79 5.34
CA VAL A 68 11.83 20.04 4.07
C VAL A 68 13.15 20.28 3.32
N PRO A 69 13.93 19.23 2.99
CA PRO A 69 15.18 19.37 2.22
C PRO A 69 14.88 19.58 0.73
N ASN A 70 15.93 19.68 -0.10
CA ASN A 70 15.75 19.58 -1.54
C ASN A 70 15.26 18.16 -1.85
N ILE A 71 14.32 18.04 -2.78
CA ILE A 71 13.73 16.75 -3.16
C ILE A 71 14.15 16.45 -4.60
N GLU A 72 14.95 15.39 -4.75
CA GLU A 72 15.39 14.83 -6.04
C GLU A 72 14.57 13.60 -6.42
N GLU A 73 14.01 12.93 -5.42
CA GLU A 73 13.14 11.78 -5.59
C GLU A 73 12.22 11.63 -4.38
N PHE A 74 11.05 11.05 -4.60
CA PHE A 74 10.15 10.71 -3.52
C PHE A 74 9.22 9.54 -3.86
N THR A 75 8.63 8.98 -2.80
CA THR A 75 7.45 8.13 -2.86
C THR A 75 6.52 8.55 -1.74
N PHE A 76 5.27 8.85 -2.05
CA PHE A 76 4.23 9.00 -1.03
C PHE A 76 3.15 7.94 -1.21
N CYS A 77 2.52 7.58 -0.09
CA CYS A 77 1.39 6.68 -0.04
C CYS A 77 0.35 7.20 0.94
N LEU A 78 -0.93 7.03 0.63
CA LEU A 78 -2.03 7.23 1.57
C LEU A 78 -3.18 6.28 1.30
N TRP A 79 -4.00 6.07 2.32
CA TRP A 79 -5.37 5.57 2.18
C TRP A 79 -6.34 6.74 2.17
N LEU A 80 -7.27 6.73 1.21
CA LEU A 80 -8.31 7.73 1.05
C LEU A 80 -9.67 7.05 0.87
N ARG A 81 -10.68 7.54 1.60
CA ARG A 81 -12.09 7.29 1.33
C ARG A 81 -12.78 8.63 1.16
N SER A 82 -13.24 8.94 -0.04
CA SER A 82 -14.02 10.14 -0.30
C SER A 82 -15.49 9.89 0.00
N ASP A 83 -16.16 10.84 0.65
CA ASP A 83 -17.60 10.82 0.85
C ASP A 83 -18.33 11.53 -0.31
N ASN A 84 -17.63 12.42 -1.02
CA ASN A 84 -18.15 13.22 -2.13
C ASN A 84 -17.00 13.65 -3.07
N PHE A 85 -17.13 13.33 -4.36
CA PHE A 85 -16.15 13.70 -5.38
C PHE A 85 -16.55 14.91 -6.23
N THR A 86 -17.56 15.70 -5.84
CA THR A 86 -18.00 16.88 -6.62
C THR A 86 -16.84 17.81 -6.94
N HIS A 87 -15.95 18.03 -5.98
CA HIS A 87 -14.78 18.88 -6.05
C HIS A 87 -13.47 18.08 -6.23
N PRO A 88 -12.39 18.68 -6.77
CA PRO A 88 -11.07 18.05 -6.77
C PRO A 88 -10.55 17.78 -5.35
N HIS A 89 -9.82 16.69 -5.19
CA HIS A 89 -9.24 16.28 -3.92
C HIS A 89 -7.72 16.40 -3.99
N SER A 90 -7.14 17.38 -3.31
CA SER A 90 -5.68 17.52 -3.20
C SER A 90 -5.11 16.50 -2.20
N ILE A 91 -4.41 15.50 -2.72
CA ILE A 91 -3.88 14.36 -1.94
C ILE A 91 -2.40 14.53 -1.56
N PHE A 92 -1.71 15.50 -2.15
CA PHE A 92 -0.39 15.96 -1.73
C PHE A 92 -0.13 17.35 -2.32
N SER A 93 0.11 18.34 -1.46
CA SER A 93 0.52 19.67 -1.85
C SER A 93 1.84 20.00 -1.15
N TYR A 94 2.84 20.43 -1.91
CA TYR A 94 4.08 21.01 -1.41
C TYR A 94 4.26 22.37 -2.07
N SER A 95 4.27 23.43 -1.28
CA SER A 95 4.36 24.80 -1.78
C SER A 95 5.32 25.64 -0.96
N LYS A 96 5.72 26.80 -1.48
CA LYS A 96 6.59 27.74 -0.78
C LYS A 96 5.99 29.14 -0.81
N ASN A 97 6.08 29.83 0.32
CA ASN A 97 5.50 31.16 0.53
C ASN A 97 4.00 31.24 0.18
N GLU A 98 3.28 30.11 0.20
CA GLU A 98 1.84 30.02 -0.15
C GLU A 98 1.50 30.40 -1.61
N THR A 99 2.52 30.62 -2.45
CA THR A 99 2.38 31.03 -3.86
C THR A 99 3.03 30.05 -4.82
N ASP A 100 4.22 29.54 -4.46
CA ASP A 100 5.03 28.74 -5.36
C ASP A 100 4.60 27.28 -5.25
N ARG A 101 3.89 26.78 -6.26
CA ARG A 101 3.48 25.37 -6.34
C ARG A 101 4.66 24.50 -6.76
N LEU A 102 5.20 23.73 -5.81
CA LEU A 102 6.39 22.91 -6.02
C LEU A 102 6.05 21.47 -6.39
N ILE A 103 5.13 20.82 -5.66
CA ILE A 103 4.57 19.51 -6.03
C ILE A 103 3.08 19.53 -5.76
N ARG A 104 2.29 19.01 -6.69
CA ARG A 104 0.84 18.84 -6.54
C ARG A 104 0.38 17.50 -7.08
N ALA A 105 -0.27 16.72 -6.24
CA ALA A 105 -0.99 15.51 -6.65
C ALA A 105 -2.44 15.59 -6.22
N TRP A 106 -3.36 15.33 -7.14
CA TRP A 106 -4.79 15.47 -6.88
C TRP A 106 -5.62 14.47 -7.68
N ILE A 107 -6.84 14.25 -7.19
CA ILE A 107 -7.90 13.58 -7.93
C ILE A 107 -8.81 14.65 -8.51
N SER A 108 -9.11 14.58 -9.81
CA SER A 108 -9.97 15.55 -10.47
C SER A 108 -11.39 15.50 -9.90
N ALA A 109 -12.13 16.60 -10.10
CA ALA A 109 -13.57 16.62 -9.87
C ALA A 109 -14.26 15.42 -10.52
N LYS A 110 -15.33 14.96 -9.87
CA LYS A 110 -16.10 13.74 -10.17
C LYS A 110 -15.30 12.44 -10.02
N GLY A 111 -14.10 12.48 -9.42
CA GLY A 111 -13.30 11.30 -9.12
C GLY A 111 -12.89 10.51 -10.36
N ARG A 112 -12.47 11.21 -11.44
CA ARG A 112 -12.26 10.58 -12.77
C ARG A 112 -10.80 10.42 -13.18
N ARG A 113 -9.90 11.21 -12.61
CA ARG A 113 -8.49 11.24 -13.00
C ARG A 113 -7.60 11.48 -11.78
N VAL A 114 -6.40 10.93 -11.82
CA VAL A 114 -5.32 11.20 -10.86
C VAL A 114 -4.20 11.91 -11.59
N HIS A 115 -3.67 12.95 -10.95
CA HIS A 115 -2.65 13.80 -11.53
C HIS A 115 -1.42 13.90 -10.63
N LEU A 116 -0.29 14.22 -11.26
CA LEU A 116 0.93 14.69 -10.61
C LEU A 116 1.51 15.84 -11.42
N GLU A 117 1.87 16.91 -10.72
CA GLU A 117 2.56 18.08 -11.23
C GLU A 117 3.78 18.38 -10.34
N ILE A 118 4.91 18.70 -10.96
CA ILE A 118 6.16 19.06 -10.27
C ILE A 118 6.70 20.34 -10.93
N GLY A 119 6.92 21.38 -10.13
CA GLY A 119 7.42 22.67 -10.62
C GLY A 119 6.55 23.30 -11.72
N GLY A 120 5.23 23.12 -11.67
CA GLY A 120 4.30 23.59 -12.71
C GLY A 120 4.22 22.69 -13.96
N ILE A 121 4.99 21.59 -14.01
CA ILE A 121 5.00 20.66 -15.14
C ILE A 121 4.12 19.46 -14.81
N LYS A 122 3.08 19.23 -15.64
CA LYS A 122 2.26 18.01 -15.56
C LYS A 122 3.14 16.78 -15.88
N VAL A 123 3.39 15.96 -14.86
CA VAL A 123 4.18 14.72 -14.96
C VAL A 123 3.32 13.61 -15.55
N PHE A 124 2.11 13.41 -15.04
CA PHE A 124 1.14 12.48 -15.61
C PHE A 124 -0.31 12.87 -15.31
N GLU A 125 -1.22 12.25 -16.07
CA GLU A 125 -2.66 12.25 -15.84
C GLU A 125 -3.20 10.86 -16.22
N GLU A 126 -3.79 10.16 -15.26
CA GLU A 126 -4.28 8.79 -15.44
C GLU A 126 -5.78 8.71 -15.18
N THR A 127 -6.54 8.07 -16.08
CA THR A 127 -7.99 7.93 -15.94
C THR A 127 -8.34 6.79 -15.00
N ILE A 128 -8.92 7.12 -13.85
CA ILE A 128 -9.36 6.18 -12.81
C ILE A 128 -10.71 6.65 -12.29
N ILE A 129 -11.71 5.78 -12.34
CA ILE A 129 -13.04 6.08 -11.81
C ILE A 129 -13.09 5.64 -10.35
N PHE A 130 -13.07 6.61 -9.45
CA PHE A 130 -13.24 6.40 -8.02
C PHE A 130 -14.72 6.34 -7.65
N GLN A 131 -15.04 5.47 -6.70
CA GLN A 131 -16.36 5.36 -6.10
C GLN A 131 -16.34 6.03 -4.74
N GLU A 132 -17.37 6.80 -4.44
CA GLU A 132 -17.58 7.37 -3.10
C GLU A 132 -17.77 6.26 -2.08
N ASN A 133 -17.43 6.55 -0.82
CA ASN A 133 -17.53 5.64 0.33
C ASN A 133 -16.68 4.37 0.23
N ARG A 134 -15.70 4.33 -0.69
CA ARG A 134 -14.75 3.22 -0.85
C ARG A 134 -13.33 3.65 -0.54
N TRP A 135 -12.61 2.82 0.21
CA TRP A 135 -11.19 3.01 0.50
C TRP A 135 -10.33 2.67 -0.72
N TYR A 136 -9.40 3.56 -1.02
CA TYR A 136 -8.36 3.38 -2.03
C TYR A 136 -6.99 3.65 -1.41
N HIS A 137 -6.05 2.77 -1.66
CA HIS A 137 -4.64 3.01 -1.38
C HIS A 137 -3.98 3.60 -2.61
N ILE A 138 -3.48 4.83 -2.51
CA ILE A 138 -2.88 5.57 -3.61
C ILE A 138 -1.43 5.83 -3.25
N CYS A 139 -0.51 5.43 -4.14
CA CYS A 139 0.88 5.82 -4.02
C CYS A 139 1.40 6.41 -5.33
N GLN A 140 2.25 7.42 -5.23
CA GLN A 140 2.97 7.96 -6.38
C GLN A 140 4.45 8.03 -6.06
N SER A 141 5.28 7.77 -7.05
CA SER A 141 6.72 7.94 -6.98
C SER A 141 7.23 8.74 -8.16
N TRP A 142 8.25 9.56 -7.92
CA TRP A 142 8.99 10.29 -8.93
C TRP A 142 10.48 10.38 -8.56
N GLU A 143 11.34 10.45 -9.57
CA GLU A 143 12.77 10.76 -9.44
C GLU A 143 13.23 11.65 -10.59
N ASN A 144 14.27 12.45 -10.34
CA ASN A 144 14.71 13.47 -11.28
C ASN A 144 15.77 13.01 -12.29
N ARG A 145 16.53 11.93 -12.06
CA ARG A 145 17.65 11.53 -12.93
C ARG A 145 17.18 11.25 -14.35
N LEU A 146 16.03 10.61 -14.51
CA LEU A 146 15.40 10.36 -15.82
C LEU A 146 13.97 10.90 -15.89
N GLY A 147 13.49 11.57 -14.84
CA GLY A 147 12.10 12.03 -14.73
C GLY A 147 11.12 10.86 -14.64
N ARG A 148 11.52 9.69 -14.11
CA ARG A 148 10.62 8.54 -13.97
C ARG A 148 9.50 8.87 -13.02
N PHE A 149 8.32 8.36 -13.33
CA PHE A 149 7.17 8.41 -12.46
C PHE A 149 6.41 7.09 -12.48
N ALA A 150 5.65 6.84 -11.41
CA ALA A 150 4.72 5.73 -11.35
C ALA A 150 3.59 6.00 -10.36
N LEU A 151 2.42 5.43 -10.64
CA LEU A 151 1.22 5.48 -9.82
C LEU A 151 0.79 4.04 -9.50
N TRP A 152 0.54 3.77 -8.22
CA TRP A 152 -0.08 2.55 -7.75
C TRP A 152 -1.47 2.84 -7.19
N LEU A 153 -2.43 1.99 -7.51
CA LEU A 153 -3.75 1.95 -6.90
C LEU A 153 -3.97 0.56 -6.30
N ASN A 154 -4.25 0.50 -5.00
CA ASN A 154 -4.46 -0.75 -4.26
C ASN A 154 -3.30 -1.74 -4.47
N GLY A 155 -2.06 -1.23 -4.39
CA GLY A 155 -0.84 -2.02 -4.51
C GLY A 155 -0.47 -2.44 -5.95
N ARG A 156 -1.29 -2.12 -6.96
CA ARG A 156 -1.05 -2.47 -8.37
C ARG A 156 -0.64 -1.24 -9.17
N VAL A 157 0.36 -1.39 -10.04
CA VAL A 157 0.78 -0.33 -10.98
C VAL A 157 -0.40 0.02 -11.89
N ARG A 158 -0.70 1.32 -12.01
CA ARG A 158 -1.72 1.85 -12.92
C ARG A 158 -1.09 2.53 -14.13
N THR A 159 -0.08 3.34 -13.88
CA THR A 159 0.72 3.98 -14.92
C THR A 159 2.15 4.15 -14.44
N GLN A 160 3.08 4.14 -15.38
CA GLN A 160 4.49 4.43 -15.15
C GLN A 160 5.09 4.96 -16.45
N GLY A 161 6.11 5.80 -16.35
CA GLY A 161 6.72 6.42 -17.51
C GLY A 161 7.83 7.37 -17.12
N TYR A 162 8.14 8.29 -18.04
CA TYR A 162 9.21 9.27 -17.92
C TYR A 162 8.67 10.63 -18.37
N SER A 163 9.13 11.70 -17.73
CA SER A 163 8.86 13.08 -18.12
C SER A 163 10.18 13.81 -18.30
N GLU A 164 10.62 13.94 -19.55
CA GLU A 164 11.87 14.64 -19.95
C GLU A 164 11.90 16.08 -19.40
N LYS A 165 10.74 16.74 -19.29
CA LYS A 165 10.62 18.09 -18.74
C LYS A 165 10.95 18.20 -17.25
N THR A 166 10.97 17.08 -16.53
CA THR A 166 11.34 17.00 -15.11
C THR A 166 12.68 16.32 -14.88
N GLU A 167 13.41 16.00 -15.95
CA GLU A 167 14.77 15.48 -15.85
C GLU A 167 15.70 16.53 -15.22
N ASN A 168 16.55 16.08 -14.30
CA ASN A 168 17.48 16.90 -13.51
C ASN A 168 16.82 18.04 -12.71
N HIS A 169 15.48 18.06 -12.63
CA HIS A 169 14.76 19.05 -11.83
C HIS A 169 14.96 18.75 -10.35
N VAL A 170 15.32 19.76 -9.56
CA VAL A 170 15.43 19.64 -8.11
C VAL A 170 14.33 20.50 -7.49
N VAL A 171 13.45 19.86 -6.73
CA VAL A 171 12.39 20.59 -6.03
C VAL A 171 13.03 21.31 -4.84
N PRO A 172 12.89 22.64 -4.72
CA PRO A 172 13.63 23.42 -3.73
C PRO A 172 13.14 23.15 -2.30
N LYS A 173 14.09 23.24 -1.35
CA LYS A 173 13.85 23.12 0.10
C LYS A 173 13.02 24.26 0.71
N GLY A 174 12.53 23.99 1.92
CA GLY A 174 11.99 24.99 2.84
C GLY A 174 10.57 25.46 2.55
N GLY A 175 9.73 24.61 1.97
CA GLY A 175 8.29 24.85 1.81
C GLY A 175 7.42 24.14 2.85
N ASP A 176 6.11 24.16 2.63
CA ASP A 176 5.07 23.56 3.45
C ASP A 176 4.45 22.34 2.78
N ILE A 177 4.34 21.23 3.51
CA ILE A 177 3.68 20.02 3.04
C ILE A 177 2.29 19.93 3.66
N VAL A 178 1.28 19.80 2.80
CA VAL A 178 -0.13 19.76 3.15
C VAL A 178 -0.84 18.57 2.50
N LEU A 179 -1.76 17.99 3.27
CA LEU A 179 -2.70 16.96 2.81
C LEU A 179 -4.12 17.45 3.05
N GLY A 180 -4.99 17.31 2.05
CA GLY A 180 -6.41 17.62 2.17
C GLY A 180 -6.83 18.91 1.47
N GLN A 181 -5.88 19.74 1.05
CA GLN A 181 -6.10 21.01 0.35
C GLN A 181 -4.92 21.33 -0.56
N GLU A 182 -5.17 22.09 -1.62
CA GLU A 182 -4.10 22.74 -2.36
C GLU A 182 -3.62 23.98 -1.59
N TYR A 183 -2.36 23.96 -1.14
CA TYR A 183 -1.80 25.00 -0.26
C TYR A 183 -1.16 26.14 -1.06
N THR A 184 -1.86 26.58 -2.10
CA THR A 184 -1.60 27.77 -2.91
C THR A 184 -2.95 28.35 -3.34
N ASP A 185 -3.02 29.64 -3.67
CA ASP A 185 -4.23 30.27 -4.24
C ASP A 185 -5.47 30.31 -3.31
N PHE A 186 -5.32 30.67 -2.03
CA PHE A 186 -6.46 30.82 -1.09
C PHE A 186 -7.58 31.76 -1.60
N ASP A 187 -7.24 32.70 -2.48
CA ASP A 187 -8.19 33.66 -3.08
C ASP A 187 -9.16 33.02 -4.08
N LYS A 188 -8.86 31.82 -4.61
CA LYS A 188 -9.73 31.11 -5.57
C LYS A 188 -10.88 30.33 -4.90
N GLY A 189 -10.96 30.37 -3.57
CA GLY A 189 -12.02 29.72 -2.80
C GLY A 189 -11.75 28.25 -2.47
N LEU A 190 -12.69 27.66 -1.73
CA LEU A 190 -12.57 26.37 -1.04
C LEU A 190 -12.89 25.15 -1.92
N GLU A 191 -12.84 25.31 -3.25
CA GLU A 191 -13.36 24.31 -4.16
C GLU A 191 -12.46 23.09 -4.34
N GLU A 192 -11.28 23.02 -3.69
CA GLU A 192 -10.34 21.90 -3.81
C GLU A 192 -9.93 21.28 -2.48
N GLY A 193 -10.78 20.43 -1.91
CA GLY A 193 -10.52 19.77 -0.64
C GLY A 193 -10.89 18.29 -0.64
N ILE A 194 -10.16 17.50 0.15
CA ILE A 194 -10.62 16.13 0.46
C ILE A 194 -11.84 16.23 1.37
N GLU A 195 -12.99 15.81 0.87
CA GLU A 195 -14.19 15.51 1.66
C GLU A 195 -14.26 14.00 1.91
N GLY A 196 -13.87 13.56 3.11
CA GLY A 196 -13.82 12.15 3.48
C GLY A 196 -12.73 11.83 4.52
N SER A 197 -12.30 10.58 4.56
CA SER A 197 -11.33 10.08 5.54
C SER A 197 -9.98 9.75 4.90
N VAL A 198 -8.90 10.11 5.60
CA VAL A 198 -7.52 9.81 5.21
C VAL A 198 -6.79 9.05 6.31
N PHE A 199 -5.91 8.13 5.91
CA PHE A 199 -5.10 7.33 6.81
C PHE A 199 -3.73 7.03 6.19
N GLY A 200 -2.69 6.95 7.03
CA GLY A 200 -1.40 6.41 6.62
C GLY A 200 -0.67 7.23 5.56
N PHE A 201 -0.81 8.57 5.56
CA PHE A 201 -0.01 9.42 4.69
C PHE A 201 1.47 9.35 5.11
N ASN A 202 2.29 8.82 4.23
CA ASN A 202 3.73 8.73 4.41
C ASN A 202 4.44 9.35 3.21
N LEU A 203 5.51 10.10 3.45
CA LEU A 203 6.38 10.68 2.42
C LEU A 203 7.82 10.23 2.68
N LEU A 204 8.38 9.49 1.73
CA LEU A 204 9.72 8.96 1.75
C LEU A 204 10.56 9.65 0.66
N LEU A 205 11.75 10.14 1.00
CA LEU A 205 12.71 10.78 0.09
C LEU A 205 13.52 9.75 -0.70
N LYS A 206 12.83 8.73 -1.22
CA LYS A 206 13.33 7.71 -2.13
C LYS A 206 12.23 7.26 -3.06
N SER A 207 12.58 7.06 -4.31
CA SER A 207 11.71 6.54 -5.33
C SER A 207 11.49 5.03 -5.21
N ALA A 208 10.52 4.55 -5.96
CA ALA A 208 10.17 3.13 -6.05
C ALA A 208 10.95 2.40 -7.16
N PHE A 209 11.98 3.03 -7.74
CA PHE A 209 12.76 2.50 -8.84
C PHE A 209 14.14 2.04 -8.37
N ASP A 210 14.69 1.02 -9.03
CA ASP A 210 16.08 0.62 -8.81
C ASP A 210 17.02 1.58 -9.57
N ASP A 211 18.13 1.96 -8.94
CA ASP A 211 19.17 2.78 -9.56
C ASP A 211 19.75 2.10 -10.83
N GLU A 212 19.81 0.76 -10.81
CA GLU A 212 20.39 -0.09 -11.86
C GLU A 212 19.40 -0.54 -12.95
N SER A 213 18.11 -0.24 -12.83
CA SER A 213 17.12 -0.71 -13.81
C SER A 213 17.36 -0.03 -15.18
N PRO A 214 17.69 -0.79 -16.25
CA PRO A 214 17.84 -0.24 -17.58
C PRO A 214 16.48 0.23 -18.11
N ILE A 215 16.50 1.26 -18.94
CA ILE A 215 15.34 1.76 -19.69
C ILE A 215 14.83 0.63 -20.58
N ILE A 216 13.77 -0.07 -20.15
CA ILE A 216 12.99 -0.91 -21.04
C ILE A 216 11.55 -0.43 -20.92
N SER A 217 11.13 0.35 -21.90
CA SER A 217 9.72 0.39 -22.30
C SER A 217 9.35 -1.04 -22.68
N ILE A 218 8.67 -1.77 -21.79
CA ILE A 218 8.05 -3.03 -22.20
C ILE A 218 6.85 -2.63 -23.05
N ASP A 219 7.11 -2.37 -24.33
CA ASP A 219 6.11 -2.48 -25.36
C ASP A 219 5.71 -3.96 -25.42
N HIS A 220 4.50 -4.27 -24.95
CA HIS A 220 3.94 -5.61 -24.87
C HIS A 220 3.79 -6.30 -26.25
N THR A 221 4.21 -5.67 -27.34
CA THR A 221 4.24 -6.27 -28.69
C THR A 221 5.54 -6.98 -29.05
N SER A 222 6.63 -6.82 -28.28
CA SER A 222 7.95 -7.35 -28.67
C SER A 222 8.35 -8.73 -28.10
N LEU A 223 7.59 -9.28 -27.13
CA LEU A 223 7.95 -10.54 -26.47
C LEU A 223 7.58 -11.82 -27.24
N ILE A 224 7.01 -11.73 -28.46
CA ILE A 224 6.64 -12.92 -29.24
C ILE A 224 7.72 -13.36 -30.25
N GLN A 225 8.74 -12.55 -30.55
CA GLN A 225 9.68 -12.92 -31.62
C GLN A 225 10.92 -13.74 -31.20
N THR A 226 11.25 -13.86 -29.92
CA THR A 226 12.49 -14.55 -29.49
C THR A 226 12.33 -15.95 -28.92
N PHE A 227 11.10 -16.46 -28.74
CA PHE A 227 10.87 -17.84 -28.26
C PHE A 227 10.35 -18.82 -29.34
N GLY A 228 10.39 -18.41 -30.62
CA GLY A 228 9.81 -19.17 -31.73
C GLY A 228 10.77 -19.95 -32.62
N SER A 229 12.06 -20.05 -32.32
CA SER A 229 13.03 -20.68 -33.25
C SER A 229 13.70 -21.98 -32.77
N SER A 230 13.29 -22.57 -31.63
CA SER A 230 13.88 -23.85 -31.18
C SER A 230 12.91 -25.04 -31.15
N TYR A 231 11.60 -24.82 -31.19
CA TYR A 231 10.63 -25.91 -31.17
C TYR A 231 9.48 -25.52 -32.09
N GLY A 232 9.39 -26.17 -33.25
CA GLY A 232 8.37 -25.92 -34.28
C GLY A 232 6.96 -26.26 -33.81
N ILE A 233 6.38 -25.41 -32.96
CA ILE A 233 5.00 -25.53 -32.48
C ILE A 233 4.20 -24.37 -33.06
N ARG A 234 3.32 -24.68 -34.02
CA ARG A 234 2.27 -23.76 -34.47
C ARG A 234 1.26 -23.58 -33.33
N PHE A 235 1.31 -22.47 -32.61
CA PHE A 235 0.35 -22.17 -31.54
C PHE A 235 -0.88 -21.41 -32.06
N LEU A 236 -2.06 -21.98 -31.79
CA LEU A 236 -3.37 -21.35 -32.01
C LEU A 236 -3.66 -20.34 -30.88
N PRO A 237 -4.13 -19.10 -31.14
CA PRO A 237 -4.06 -18.00 -30.17
C PRO A 237 -5.14 -17.98 -29.08
N ARG A 238 -6.12 -18.90 -29.10
CA ARG A 238 -7.38 -18.71 -28.35
C ARG A 238 -7.52 -19.45 -27.01
N ILE A 239 -6.65 -20.42 -26.70
CA ILE A 239 -6.87 -21.33 -25.55
C ILE A 239 -6.14 -20.86 -24.28
N ILE A 240 -5.05 -20.08 -24.39
CA ILE A 240 -4.25 -19.63 -23.22
C ILE A 240 -4.92 -18.47 -22.46
N PHE A 241 -5.72 -17.64 -23.13
CA PHE A 241 -6.38 -16.49 -22.49
C PHE A 241 -7.49 -16.86 -21.49
N LYS A 242 -8.08 -18.06 -21.63
CA LYS A 242 -9.15 -18.51 -20.74
C LYS A 242 -8.57 -19.11 -19.45
N THR A 243 -7.55 -19.94 -19.56
CA THR A 243 -6.93 -20.63 -18.42
C THR A 243 -6.13 -19.72 -17.50
N TRP A 244 -5.54 -18.62 -17.99
CA TRP A 244 -4.82 -17.67 -17.12
C TRP A 244 -5.75 -16.71 -16.35
N LYS A 245 -6.95 -16.46 -16.89
CA LYS A 245 -8.00 -15.70 -16.19
C LYS A 245 -8.59 -16.52 -15.05
N ASP A 246 -8.83 -17.81 -15.29
CA ASP A 246 -9.40 -18.72 -14.29
C ASP A 246 -8.38 -19.07 -13.18
N TYR A 247 -7.07 -19.14 -13.48
CA TYR A 247 -6.04 -19.43 -12.47
C TYR A 247 -5.88 -18.30 -11.42
N ASN A 248 -6.18 -17.05 -11.78
CA ASN A 248 -6.05 -15.90 -10.86
C ASN A 248 -7.30 -15.64 -10.01
N GLU A 249 -8.47 -16.20 -10.35
CA GLU A 249 -9.70 -16.04 -9.57
C GLU A 249 -9.84 -17.10 -8.45
N GLU A 250 -9.25 -18.28 -8.60
CA GLU A 250 -9.42 -19.37 -7.63
C GLU A 250 -8.44 -19.33 -6.44
N GLU A 251 -7.30 -18.66 -6.58
CA GLU A 251 -6.32 -18.49 -5.50
C GLU A 251 -6.74 -17.42 -4.46
N ASP A 252 -7.62 -16.48 -4.83
CA ASP A 252 -7.99 -15.29 -4.02
C ASP A 252 -8.95 -15.60 -2.87
N SER A 253 -9.64 -16.75 -2.91
CA SER A 253 -10.63 -17.15 -1.88
C SER A 253 -10.02 -17.86 -0.65
N ARG A 254 -8.77 -18.34 -0.74
CA ARG A 254 -8.12 -19.16 0.32
C ARG A 254 -7.16 -18.37 1.22
N LEU A 255 -7.03 -17.07 1.00
CA LEU A 255 -6.02 -16.19 1.60
C LEU A 255 -6.38 -15.64 3.01
N LEU A 256 -7.56 -15.96 3.54
CA LEU A 256 -8.06 -15.38 4.81
C LEU A 256 -7.92 -16.34 6.00
N THR A 257 -6.71 -16.84 6.28
CA THR A 257 -6.43 -17.51 7.57
C THR A 257 -5.29 -16.82 8.33
N PRO A 258 -5.40 -16.67 9.67
CA PRO A 258 -4.40 -15.96 10.48
C PRO A 258 -2.98 -16.56 10.37
N ASP A 259 -2.85 -17.87 10.18
CA ASP A 259 -1.56 -18.57 10.18
C ASP A 259 -0.75 -18.36 8.88
N TYR A 260 -1.45 -18.12 7.75
CA TYR A 260 -0.83 -17.83 6.46
C TYR A 260 -0.16 -16.44 6.43
N THR A 261 -0.76 -15.45 7.10
CA THR A 261 -0.22 -14.07 7.18
C THR A 261 1.17 -14.02 7.83
N LYS A 262 1.43 -14.89 8.81
CA LYS A 262 2.71 -14.97 9.52
C LYS A 262 3.81 -15.58 8.66
N ARG A 263 3.48 -16.54 7.79
CA ARG A 263 4.43 -17.18 6.87
C ARG A 263 4.77 -16.27 5.68
N ILE A 264 3.76 -15.58 5.12
CA ILE A 264 3.95 -14.48 4.16
C ILE A 264 4.81 -13.38 4.76
N SER A 265 4.58 -12.97 6.02
CA SER A 265 5.37 -11.88 6.62
C SER A 265 6.87 -12.14 6.62
N ARG A 266 7.32 -13.39 6.80
CA ARG A 266 8.74 -13.74 6.75
C ARG A 266 9.28 -13.71 5.31
N VAL A 267 8.55 -14.28 4.35
CA VAL A 267 8.96 -14.30 2.93
C VAL A 267 8.96 -12.89 2.33
N VAL A 268 7.93 -12.08 2.63
CA VAL A 268 7.82 -10.67 2.24
C VAL A 268 8.92 -9.84 2.90
N ASN A 269 9.24 -10.05 4.18
CA ASN A 269 10.33 -9.32 4.83
C ASN A 269 11.71 -9.64 4.22
N THR A 270 11.95 -10.88 3.79
CA THR A 270 13.20 -11.25 3.12
C THR A 270 13.27 -10.73 1.69
N ALA A 271 12.18 -10.83 0.92
CA ALA A 271 12.09 -10.32 -0.45
C ALA A 271 12.06 -8.77 -0.52
N ASN A 272 11.57 -8.09 0.52
CA ASN A 272 11.53 -6.64 0.56
C ASN A 272 12.91 -6.00 0.73
N ARG A 273 13.89 -6.69 1.34
CA ARG A 273 15.25 -6.13 1.53
C ARG A 273 15.99 -5.84 0.24
N SER A 274 15.62 -6.48 -0.86
CA SER A 274 16.19 -6.25 -2.20
C SER A 274 15.35 -5.31 -3.07
N LEU A 275 14.23 -4.76 -2.57
CA LEU A 275 13.40 -3.83 -3.32
C LEU A 275 13.82 -2.37 -3.04
N PRO A 276 13.63 -1.45 -4.00
CA PRO A 276 13.72 -0.01 -3.75
C PRO A 276 12.91 0.39 -2.52
N LEU A 277 13.43 1.33 -1.72
CA LEU A 277 12.77 1.76 -0.50
C LEU A 277 11.35 2.32 -0.76
N GLY A 278 11.15 3.05 -1.86
CA GLY A 278 9.81 3.49 -2.27
C GLY A 278 8.87 2.33 -2.58
N LEU A 279 9.36 1.28 -3.24
CA LEU A 279 8.53 0.12 -3.56
C LEU A 279 8.21 -0.72 -2.31
N GLN A 280 9.13 -0.77 -1.34
CA GLN A 280 8.84 -1.33 -0.02
C GLN A 280 7.72 -0.55 0.67
N LEU A 281 7.72 0.79 0.61
CA LEU A 281 6.65 1.61 1.15
C LEU A 281 5.32 1.22 0.52
N VAL A 282 5.23 1.23 -0.81
CA VAL A 282 4.01 0.87 -1.57
C VAL A 282 3.43 -0.47 -1.14
N LYS A 283 4.27 -1.51 -1.03
CA LYS A 283 3.83 -2.86 -0.68
C LYS A 283 3.39 -2.96 0.78
N LEU A 284 4.20 -2.42 1.70
CA LEU A 284 3.94 -2.53 3.14
C LEU A 284 2.74 -1.69 3.57
N SER A 285 2.59 -0.46 3.07
CA SER A 285 1.45 0.40 3.44
C SER A 285 0.11 -0.11 2.89
N TYR A 286 0.13 -0.93 1.84
CA TYR A 286 -1.05 -1.61 1.32
C TYR A 286 -1.40 -2.89 2.08
N VAL A 287 -0.48 -3.86 2.12
CA VAL A 287 -0.74 -5.23 2.64
C VAL A 287 -0.70 -5.27 4.17
N ARG A 288 0.04 -4.35 4.78
CA ARG A 288 0.35 -4.32 6.22
C ARG A 288 0.19 -2.90 6.78
N CYS A 289 -0.96 -2.29 6.50
CA CYS A 289 -1.29 -0.92 6.89
C CYS A 289 -1.26 -0.67 8.42
N GLU A 290 -1.33 -1.72 9.23
CA GLU A 290 -1.24 -1.63 10.68
C GLU A 290 0.19 -1.45 11.19
N LEU A 291 1.20 -1.76 10.36
CA LEU A 291 2.60 -1.61 10.73
C LEU A 291 2.93 -0.18 11.11
N GLY A 292 3.63 -0.04 12.23
CA GLY A 292 3.98 1.25 12.83
C GLY A 292 2.79 2.20 12.92
N LYS A 293 1.58 1.67 13.10
CA LYS A 293 0.32 2.43 13.19
C LYS A 293 -0.02 3.25 11.94
N GLY A 294 0.11 2.66 10.75
CA GLY A 294 -0.10 3.37 9.47
C GLY A 294 1.19 3.88 8.81
N SER A 295 2.35 3.57 9.40
CA SER A 295 3.65 3.97 8.87
C SER A 295 4.68 2.85 9.09
N PRO A 296 5.05 2.08 8.05
CA PRO A 296 6.04 1.04 8.20
C PRO A 296 7.41 1.61 8.62
N HIS A 297 8.16 0.84 9.42
CA HIS A 297 9.50 1.22 9.89
C HIS A 297 10.56 0.96 8.81
N ILE A 298 10.56 1.78 7.76
CA ILE A 298 11.51 1.72 6.64
C ILE A 298 12.13 3.11 6.40
N GLY A 299 13.21 3.16 5.62
CA GLY A 299 13.83 4.41 5.16
C GLY A 299 14.63 5.19 6.21
N GLY A 300 14.42 4.96 7.51
CA GLY A 300 15.15 5.66 8.57
C GLY A 300 14.98 7.18 8.45
N SER A 301 16.09 7.92 8.31
CA SER A 301 16.10 9.36 8.12
C SER A 301 15.51 9.83 6.77
N LEU A 302 15.32 8.92 5.81
CA LEU A 302 14.70 9.22 4.51
C LEU A 302 13.17 9.29 4.61
N MET A 303 12.56 8.77 5.70
CA MET A 303 11.12 8.90 5.95
C MET A 303 10.83 10.30 6.47
N LEU A 304 10.59 11.23 5.55
CA LEU A 304 10.34 12.64 5.86
C LEU A 304 9.04 12.83 6.65
N ILE A 305 7.96 12.17 6.20
CA ILE A 305 6.69 12.15 6.92
C ILE A 305 6.30 10.70 7.22
N SER A 306 6.23 10.40 8.51
CA SER A 306 5.67 9.16 9.05
C SER A 306 4.33 9.48 9.69
N TRP A 307 3.23 8.93 9.16
CA TRP A 307 1.86 9.15 9.66
C TRP A 307 1.72 9.13 11.18
N SER A 308 2.38 8.18 11.84
CA SER A 308 2.26 7.92 13.29
C SER A 308 3.32 8.59 14.17
N ARG A 309 4.32 9.25 13.59
CA ARG A 309 5.52 9.71 14.32
C ARG A 309 5.91 11.16 14.03
N THR A 310 5.62 11.68 12.84
CA THR A 310 5.93 13.07 12.50
C THR A 310 4.83 13.98 13.06
N PRO A 311 5.16 14.99 13.90
CA PRO A 311 4.19 15.94 14.39
C PRO A 311 3.43 16.62 13.24
N VAL A 312 2.12 16.71 13.39
CA VAL A 312 1.22 17.29 12.37
C VAL A 312 0.24 18.23 13.05
N ARG A 313 -0.03 19.37 12.42
CA ARG A 313 -1.10 20.28 12.81
C ARG A 313 -2.34 19.98 11.97
N ILE A 314 -3.48 19.93 12.63
CA ILE A 314 -4.79 19.65 12.03
C ILE A 314 -5.58 20.97 12.04
N PHE A 315 -6.02 21.43 10.86
CA PHE A 315 -6.68 22.72 10.67
C PHE A 315 -8.19 22.56 10.39
N GLY A 316 -8.95 23.64 10.62
CA GLY A 316 -10.37 23.72 10.27
C GLY A 316 -11.32 22.85 11.08
N GLY A 317 -10.87 22.32 12.23
CA GLY A 317 -11.68 21.43 13.05
C GLY A 317 -11.82 20.01 12.48
N ALA A 318 -10.90 19.58 11.62
CA ALA A 318 -10.86 18.19 11.16
C ALA A 318 -10.75 17.20 12.32
N ILE A 319 -11.39 16.05 12.18
CA ILE A 319 -11.71 15.17 13.30
C ILE A 319 -10.78 13.96 13.30
N LEU A 320 -10.07 13.73 14.41
CA LEU A 320 -9.32 12.50 14.63
C LEU A 320 -10.27 11.37 15.06
N LYS A 321 -10.22 10.23 14.39
CA LYS A 321 -11.04 9.04 14.70
C LYS A 321 -10.17 7.80 14.86
N ASN A 322 -10.64 6.86 15.68
CA ASN A 322 -10.08 5.51 15.70
C ASN A 322 -10.40 4.80 14.38
N ALA A 323 -9.39 4.20 13.79
CA ALA A 323 -9.49 3.33 12.62
C ALA A 323 -9.41 1.86 13.03
N ARG A 324 -10.13 1.01 12.32
CA ARG A 324 -9.97 -0.45 12.41
C ARG A 324 -8.60 -0.86 11.87
N ILE A 325 -8.17 -2.05 12.26
CA ILE A 325 -6.86 -2.61 11.90
C ILE A 325 -6.90 -3.27 10.50
N ASP A 326 -8.09 -3.41 9.92
CA ASP A 326 -8.34 -4.10 8.67
C ASP A 326 -8.06 -3.16 7.48
N CYS A 327 -6.99 -3.45 6.71
CA CYS A 327 -6.58 -2.61 5.59
C CYS A 327 -7.67 -2.51 4.52
N GLY A 328 -8.06 -1.27 4.19
CA GLY A 328 -9.16 -1.00 3.26
C GLY A 328 -10.56 -1.07 3.89
N ASN A 329 -10.65 -1.31 5.20
CA ASN A 329 -11.89 -1.29 5.97
C ASN A 329 -11.65 -0.64 7.34
N PHE A 330 -11.18 0.61 7.31
CA PHE A 330 -10.86 1.42 8.50
C PHE A 330 -12.10 1.96 9.21
#